data_AF-A0A0K2RAJ5-F1
#
_entry.id   AF-A0A0K2RAJ5-F1
#
_cell.length_a   1.000
_cell.length_b   1.000
_cell.length_c   1.000
_cell.angle_alpha   90.00
_cell.angle_beta   90.00
_cell.angle_gamma   90.00
#
_symmetry.space_group_name_H-M   'P 1'
#
loop_
_entity.id
_entity.type
_entity.pdbx_description
1 polymer ?
#
loop_
_entity_poly.entity_id
_entity_poly.type
_entity_poly.pdbx_seq_one_letter_code
_entity_poly.pdbx_strand_id
1 'polypeptide(L)'
;MAESLWRAEGFAVVTIPADWERHGRKKAGLIRNQQMVDLAVTMRMQGSTVRTAAFLDLCRKAGCTQRHGEQLMPHTPGHFSHGTMHCRTQAIRAGLETVDVIHSSLPPF
;
A
#
# COMPACT_ATOMS: atom_id res chain seq x y z
N MET A 1 7.94 3.44 -7.72
CA MET A 1 7.00 4.55 -7.97
C MET A 1 6.91 5.46 -6.75
N ALA A 2 6.29 5.04 -5.63
CA ALA A 2 6.15 5.89 -4.44
C ALA A 2 7.47 6.46 -3.90
N GLU A 3 8.52 5.64 -3.76
CA GLU A 3 9.84 6.12 -3.33
C GLU A 3 10.40 7.25 -4.22
N SER A 4 10.31 7.08 -5.55
CA SER A 4 10.80 8.07 -6.50
C SER A 4 10.05 9.40 -6.40
N LEU A 5 8.73 9.35 -6.18
CA LEU A 5 7.90 10.54 -5.97
C LEU A 5 8.33 11.28 -4.71
N TRP A 6 8.47 10.59 -3.57
CA TRP A 6 8.84 11.24 -2.32
C TRP A 6 10.26 11.82 -2.35
N ARG A 7 11.20 11.14 -3.00
CA ARG A 7 12.56 11.68 -3.19
C ARG A 7 12.54 12.94 -4.08
N ALA A 8 11.75 12.94 -5.14
CA ALA A 8 11.64 14.10 -6.04
C ALA A 8 11.09 15.34 -5.33
N GLU A 9 10.17 15.14 -4.38
CA GLU A 9 9.62 16.19 -3.52
C GLU A 9 10.54 16.56 -2.34
N GLY A 10 11.77 16.04 -2.29
CA GLY A 10 12.76 16.39 -1.26
C GLY A 10 12.58 15.70 0.09
N PHE A 11 11.68 14.71 0.21
CA PHE A 11 11.53 13.96 1.45
C PHE A 11 12.65 12.94 1.63
N ALA A 12 13.09 12.80 2.89
CA ALA A 12 13.92 11.67 3.29
C ALA A 12 13.09 10.38 3.19
N VAL A 13 13.62 9.36 2.50
CA VAL A 13 12.95 8.07 2.34
C VAL A 13 13.65 6.99 3.15
N VAL A 14 12.86 6.33 4.00
CA VAL A 14 13.25 5.10 4.71
C VAL A 14 12.61 3.92 4.01
N THR A 15 13.43 2.99 3.52
CA THR A 15 12.96 1.78 2.84
C THR A 15 12.96 0.60 3.81
N ILE A 16 11.84 -0.11 3.88
CA ILE A 16 11.74 -1.38 4.62
C ILE A 16 11.72 -2.51 3.58
N PRO A 17 12.81 -3.27 3.42
CA PRO A 17 12.87 -4.37 2.45
C PRO A 17 12.09 -5.59 2.94
N ALA A 18 11.53 -6.36 2.00
CA ALA A 18 10.98 -7.67 2.33
C ALA A 18 12.12 -8.70 2.43
N ASP A 19 12.20 -9.39 3.56
CA ASP A 19 13.16 -10.47 3.77
C ASP A 19 12.63 -11.78 3.16
N TRP A 20 12.85 -11.93 1.85
CA TRP A 20 12.39 -13.07 1.07
C TRP A 20 13.14 -14.36 1.42
N GLU A 21 14.40 -14.26 1.84
CA GLU A 21 15.24 -15.40 2.19
C GLU A 21 14.73 -16.06 3.48
N ARG A 22 14.47 -15.25 4.51
CA ARG A 22 14.01 -15.74 5.81
C ARG A 22 12.55 -16.17 5.82
N HIS A 23 11.67 -15.47 5.11
CA HIS A 23 10.21 -15.64 5.24
C HIS A 23 9.51 -16.18 4.00
N GLY A 24 10.21 -16.28 2.87
CA GLY A 24 9.67 -16.80 1.62
C GLY A 24 8.62 -15.90 0.95
N ARG A 25 8.25 -16.26 -0.29
CA ARG A 25 7.39 -15.44 -1.18
C ARG A 25 5.99 -15.14 -0.65
N LYS A 26 5.46 -15.96 0.26
CA LYS A 26 4.08 -15.81 0.77
C LYS A 26 3.97 -14.86 1.95
N LYS A 27 5.00 -14.79 2.81
CA LYS A 27 4.93 -14.06 4.09
C LYS A 27 5.79 -12.79 4.12
N ALA A 28 6.94 -12.78 3.44
CA ALA A 28 7.89 -11.67 3.52
C ALA A 28 7.25 -10.32 3.17
N GLY A 29 6.42 -10.27 2.12
CA GLY A 29 5.72 -9.04 1.73
C GLY A 29 4.69 -8.56 2.77
N LEU A 30 3.99 -9.49 3.44
CA LEU A 30 3.01 -9.15 4.49
C LEU A 30 3.70 -8.64 5.75
N ILE A 31 4.81 -9.29 6.14
CA ILE A 31 5.64 -8.88 7.27
C ILE A 31 6.22 -7.49 7.02
N ARG A 32 6.79 -7.26 5.84
CA ARG A 32 7.29 -5.93 5.43
C ARG A 32 6.20 -4.87 5.52
N ASN A 33 5.00 -5.16 5.02
CA ASN A 33 3.88 -4.22 5.09
C ASN A 33 3.51 -3.87 6.54
N GLN A 34 3.49 -4.86 7.44
CA GLN A 34 3.22 -4.60 8.85
C GLN A 34 4.32 -3.75 9.47
N GLN A 35 5.59 -4.05 9.20
CA GLN A 35 6.73 -3.25 9.69
C GLN A 35 6.67 -1.79 9.24
N MET A 36 6.18 -1.51 8.03
CA MET A 36 5.96 -0.13 7.55
C MET A 36 4.88 0.59 8.37
N VAL A 37 3.79 -0.10 8.68
CA VAL A 37 2.71 0.46 9.52
C VAL A 37 3.19 0.65 10.95
N ASP A 38 3.92 -0.31 11.51
CA ASP A 38 4.47 -0.23 12.87
C ASP A 38 5.40 0.98 13.01
N LEU A 39 6.30 1.20 12.04
CA LEU A 39 7.16 2.38 12.01
C LEU A 39 6.34 3.69 12.00
N ALA A 40 5.32 3.77 11.15
CA ALA A 40 4.45 4.93 11.07
C ALA A 40 3.69 5.18 12.39
N VAL A 41 3.22 4.12 13.05
CA VAL A 41 2.59 4.22 14.37
C VAL A 41 3.59 4.72 15.41
N THR A 42 4.82 4.20 15.44
CA THR A 42 5.88 4.67 16.33
C THR A 42 6.17 6.16 16.13
N MET A 43 6.32 6.62 14.88
CA MET A 43 6.53 8.05 14.60
C MET A 43 5.37 8.91 15.10
N ARG A 44 4.13 8.45 14.93
CA ARG A 44 2.95 9.14 15.47
C ARG A 44 2.98 9.21 17.00
N MET A 45 3.29 8.10 17.67
CA MET A 45 3.39 8.07 19.14
C MET A 45 4.51 8.97 19.67
N GLN A 46 5.55 9.20 18.88
CA GLN A 46 6.64 10.14 19.18
C GLN A 46 6.29 11.61 18.87
N GLY A 47 5.05 11.90 18.45
CA GLY A 47 4.55 13.26 18.23
C GLY A 47 4.58 13.72 16.77
N SER A 48 4.96 12.87 15.82
CA SER A 48 4.90 13.23 14.39
C SER A 48 3.46 13.21 13.89
N THR A 49 3.13 14.15 13.00
CA THR A 49 1.92 14.01 12.17
C THR A 49 2.19 13.00 11.07
N VAL A 50 1.36 11.97 10.99
CA VAL A 50 1.52 10.89 10.02
C VAL A 50 0.32 10.88 9.07
N ARG A 51 0.61 10.80 7.78
CA ARG A 51 -0.34 10.58 6.69
C ARG A 51 0.17 9.43 5.84
N THR A 52 -0.75 8.59 5.39
CA THR A 52 -0.41 7.46 4.53
C THR A 52 -1.12 7.60 3.19
N ALA A 53 -0.41 7.29 2.12
CA ALA A 53 -0.94 7.30 0.76
C ALA A 53 -0.84 5.88 0.18
N ALA A 54 -1.98 5.31 -0.17
CA ALA A 54 -2.06 4.01 -0.83
C ALA A 54 -2.18 4.24 -2.35
N PHE A 55 -1.10 3.98 -3.08
CA PHE A 55 -1.08 4.03 -4.55
C PHE A 55 -1.71 2.75 -5.10
N LEU A 56 -2.99 2.86 -5.48
CA LEU A 56 -3.81 1.74 -5.91
C LEU A 56 -3.61 1.46 -7.40
N ASP A 57 -3.16 0.25 -7.70
CA ASP A 57 -3.01 -0.28 -9.06
C ASP A 57 -3.78 -1.59 -9.20
N LEU A 58 -4.32 -1.85 -10.39
CA LEU A 58 -4.93 -3.14 -10.72
C LEU A 58 -3.91 -4.27 -10.60
N CYS A 59 -4.37 -5.43 -10.12
CA CYS A 59 -3.57 -6.63 -10.02
C CYS A 59 -3.16 -7.10 -11.42
N ARG A 60 -1.84 -7.14 -11.68
CA ARG A 60 -1.24 -7.56 -12.95
C ARG A 60 -0.79 -9.03 -12.96
N LYS A 61 -1.22 -9.83 -11.98
CA LYS A 61 -0.84 -11.25 -11.90
C LYS A 61 -1.42 -12.01 -13.10
N ALA A 62 -0.62 -12.86 -13.75
CA ALA A 62 -1.11 -13.71 -14.84
C ALA A 62 -2.33 -14.54 -14.40
N GLY A 63 -3.38 -14.57 -15.22
CA GLY A 63 -4.66 -15.23 -14.90
C GLY A 63 -5.54 -14.46 -13.91
N CYS A 64 -5.14 -13.26 -13.48
CA CYS A 64 -6.03 -12.35 -12.77
C CYS A 64 -7.12 -11.90 -13.74
N THR A 65 -8.35 -12.34 -13.50
CA THR A 65 -9.51 -11.97 -14.31
C THR A 65 -9.94 -10.51 -14.10
N GLN A 66 -9.23 -9.76 -13.24
CA GLN A 66 -9.51 -8.38 -12.85
C GLN A 66 -11.02 -8.13 -12.69
N ARG A 67 -11.73 -9.11 -12.09
CA ARG A 67 -13.19 -9.21 -12.17
C ARG A 67 -13.80 -7.88 -11.78
N HIS A 68 -14.47 -7.25 -12.74
CA HIS A 68 -15.19 -5.99 -12.56
C HIS A 68 -16.27 -6.08 -11.44
N GLY A 69 -16.61 -7.29 -10.96
CA GLY A 69 -17.51 -7.49 -9.83
C GLY A 69 -16.86 -7.47 -8.44
N GLU A 70 -15.52 -7.53 -8.33
CA GLU A 70 -14.85 -7.41 -7.03
C GLU A 70 -14.64 -5.93 -6.71
N GLN A 71 -15.58 -5.36 -5.97
CA GLN A 71 -15.45 -4.00 -5.46
C GLN A 71 -14.64 -4.01 -4.16
N LEU A 72 -13.33 -3.84 -4.28
CA LEU A 72 -12.44 -3.70 -3.11
C LEU A 72 -12.32 -2.25 -2.63
N MET A 73 -12.93 -1.30 -3.34
CA MET A 73 -12.98 0.13 -3.05
C MET A 73 -14.38 0.71 -3.35
N PRO A 74 -14.90 1.65 -2.53
CA PRO A 74 -16.13 2.35 -2.86
C PRO A 74 -16.03 3.00 -4.24
N HIS A 75 -17.03 2.75 -5.08
CA HIS A 75 -17.20 3.34 -6.42
C HIS A 75 -16.13 3.02 -7.48
N THR A 76 -15.15 2.15 -7.22
CA THR A 76 -14.21 1.67 -8.27
C THR A 76 -14.19 0.13 -8.32
N PRO A 77 -14.81 -0.48 -9.34
CA PRO A 77 -14.73 -1.93 -9.53
C PRO A 77 -13.32 -2.35 -9.94
N GLY A 78 -12.80 -3.42 -9.34
CA GLY A 78 -11.53 -3.98 -9.79
C GLY A 78 -10.78 -4.77 -8.72
N HIS A 79 -10.03 -5.75 -9.20
CA HIS A 79 -9.13 -6.52 -8.35
C HIS A 79 -7.78 -5.79 -8.26
N PHE A 80 -7.55 -5.09 -7.16
CA PHE A 80 -6.32 -4.31 -6.91
C PHE A 80 -5.16 -5.17 -6.38
N SER A 81 -3.94 -4.63 -6.44
CA SER A 81 -2.73 -5.25 -5.91
C SER A 81 -2.90 -5.67 -4.44
N HIS A 82 -2.82 -6.98 -4.18
CA HIS A 82 -2.95 -7.57 -2.84
C HIS A 82 -1.99 -6.98 -1.82
N GLY A 83 -0.75 -6.70 -2.24
CA GLY A 83 0.26 -6.13 -1.37
C GLY A 83 -0.11 -4.72 -0.91
N THR A 84 -0.62 -3.89 -1.83
CA THR A 84 -1.08 -2.53 -1.52
C THR A 84 -2.32 -2.57 -0.64
N MET A 85 -3.32 -3.37 -1.01
CA MET A 85 -4.57 -3.48 -0.24
C MET A 85 -4.31 -3.99 1.18
N HIS A 86 -3.42 -4.98 1.36
CA HIS A 86 -3.03 -5.44 2.69
C HIS A 86 -2.43 -4.30 3.51
N CYS A 87 -1.44 -3.57 2.98
CA CYS A 87 -0.79 -2.48 3.72
C CYS A 87 -1.79 -1.37 4.09
N ARG A 88 -2.66 -1.00 3.15
CA ARG A 88 -3.77 -0.05 3.37
C ARG A 88 -4.68 -0.52 4.51
N THR A 89 -5.15 -1.76 4.48
CA THR A 89 -6.00 -2.32 5.53
C THR A 89 -5.31 -2.29 6.90
N GLN A 90 -4.02 -2.61 6.98
CA GLN A 90 -3.28 -2.53 8.25
C GLN A 90 -3.13 -1.08 8.74
N ALA A 91 -2.85 -0.13 7.86
CA ALA A 91 -2.76 1.29 8.22
C ALA A 91 -4.08 1.82 8.79
N ILE A 92 -5.21 1.52 8.12
CA ILE A 92 -6.55 1.87 8.58
C ILE A 92 -6.85 1.24 9.95
N ARG A 93 -6.53 -0.05 10.12
CA ARG A 93 -6.71 -0.75 11.41
C ARG A 93 -5.87 -0.16 12.54
N ALA A 94 -4.69 0.37 12.23
CA ALA A 94 -3.85 1.11 13.17
C ALA A 94 -4.33 2.55 13.43
N GLY A 95 -5.47 2.95 12.84
CA GLY A 95 -6.05 4.28 12.96
C GLY A 95 -5.23 5.36 12.26
N LEU A 96 -4.42 5.01 11.25
CA LEU A 96 -3.70 5.98 10.43
C LEU A 96 -4.63 6.54 9.36
N GLU A 97 -4.61 7.86 9.18
CA GLU A 97 -5.30 8.50 8.06
C GLU A 97 -4.66 8.05 6.75
N THR A 98 -5.48 7.44 5.89
CA THR A 98 -5.04 6.82 4.64
C THR A 98 -5.81 7.43 3.48
N VAL A 99 -5.08 8.03 2.55
CA VAL A 99 -5.62 8.56 1.30
C VAL A 99 -5.34 7.57 0.19
N ASP A 100 -6.36 7.27 -0.61
CA ASP A 100 -6.24 6.41 -1.76
C ASP A 100 -5.88 7.23 -3.00
N VAL A 101 -4.79 6.86 -3.65
CA VAL A 101 -4.29 7.48 -4.87
C VAL A 101 -4.51 6.51 -6.02
N ILE A 102 -5.45 6.84 -6.90
CA ILE A 102 -5.84 6.03 -8.05
C ILE A 102 -5.28 6.69 -9.30
N HIS A 103 -4.55 5.93 -10.13
CA HIS A 103 -4.03 6.47 -11.39
C HIS A 103 -5.17 6.74 -12.38
N SER A 104 -5.16 7.90 -13.04
CA SER A 104 -6.22 8.33 -13.97
C SER A 104 -6.39 7.43 -15.21
N SER A 105 -5.38 6.63 -15.53
CA SER A 105 -5.46 5.63 -16.60
C SER A 105 -6.18 4.34 -16.20
N LEU A 106 -6.52 4.17 -14.92
CA LEU A 106 -7.45 3.11 -14.54
C LEU A 106 -8.82 3.49 -15.10
N PRO A 107 -9.53 2.56 -15.76
CA PRO A 107 -10.75 2.87 -16.47
C PRO A 107 -11.67 3.68 -15.55
N PRO A 108 -11.99 4.92 -15.92
CA PRO A 108 -13.03 5.65 -15.23
C PRO A 108 -14.34 4.90 -15.46
N PHE A 109 -15.17 4.95 -14.43
CA PHE A 109 -16.62 4.76 -14.44
C PHE A 109 -17.25 4.35 -15.78
#